data_AF-A0A1S6HMP7-F1
#
_entry.id   AF-A0A1S6HMP7-F1
#
_cell.length_a   1.000
_cell.length_b   1.000
_cell.length_c   1.000
_cell.angle_alpha   90.00
_cell.angle_beta   90.00
_cell.angle_gamma   90.00
#
_symmetry.space_group_name_H-M   'P 1'
#
loop_
_entity.id
_entity.type
_entity.pdbx_description
1 polymer ?
#
loop_
_entity_poly.entity_id
_entity_poly.type
_entity_poly.pdbx_seq_one_letter_code
_entity_poly.pdbx_strand_id
1 'polypeptide(L)'
;MDTWRQLIFEANRAFQAGDWQDAEHQYLVAVARINHLYSHLYSQYANDEQIMMAWLASYHNLSELYGRQGKADAQLTHIMVPYHQLRNRLITQADNEPIYAAILHGLQLSCKELYLFQKGQLQGSKCVDMNALAPVIH
;
A
#
# COMPACT_ATOMS: atom_id res chain seq x y z
N MET A 1 -10.11 -0.27 -23.94
CA MET A 1 -9.14 -0.46 -22.84
C MET A 1 -9.62 0.38 -21.68
N ASP A 2 -9.85 -0.22 -20.52
CA ASP A 2 -10.33 0.48 -19.34
C ASP A 2 -9.26 1.40 -18.76
N THR A 3 -9.69 2.53 -18.21
CA THR A 3 -8.78 3.48 -17.55
C THR A 3 -8.46 2.99 -16.14
N TRP A 4 -7.34 3.43 -15.56
CA TRP A 4 -7.01 3.12 -14.17
C TRP A 4 -8.12 3.52 -13.17
N ARG A 5 -8.87 4.59 -13.46
CA ARG A 5 -10.01 5.04 -12.63
C ARG A 5 -11.13 4.01 -12.61
N GLN A 6 -11.46 3.46 -13.79
CA GLN A 6 -12.50 2.45 -13.93
C GLN A 6 -12.09 1.14 -13.24
N LEU A 7 -10.83 0.72 -13.42
CA LEU A 7 -10.29 -0.47 -12.76
C LEU A 7 -10.33 -0.34 -11.22
N ILE A 8 -9.93 0.80 -10.65
CA ILE A 8 -10.04 1.04 -9.20
C ILE A 8 -11.52 1.02 -8.75
N PHE A 9 -12.43 1.61 -9.54
CA PHE A 9 -13.85 1.60 -9.22
C PHE A 9 -14.43 0.18 -9.17
N GLU A 10 -14.11 -0.64 -10.17
CA GLU A 10 -14.52 -2.05 -10.24
C GLU A 10 -13.90 -2.86 -9.10
N ALA A 11 -12.60 -2.67 -8.82
CA ALA A 11 -11.90 -3.31 -7.71
C ALA A 11 -12.54 -2.98 -6.35
N ASN A 12 -12.88 -1.71 -6.12
CA ASN A 12 -13.56 -1.28 -4.89
C ASN A 12 -14.93 -1.94 -4.74
N ARG A 13 -15.69 -2.07 -5.85
CA ARG A 13 -16.98 -2.77 -5.84
C ARG A 13 -16.83 -4.26 -5.51
N ALA A 14 -15.90 -4.94 -6.15
CA ALA A 14 -15.61 -6.35 -5.89
C ALA A 14 -15.17 -6.57 -4.43
N PHE A 15 -14.29 -5.69 -3.93
CA PHE A 15 -13.82 -5.72 -2.54
C PHE A 15 -14.97 -5.55 -1.54
N GLN A 16 -15.90 -4.62 -1.80
CA GLN A 16 -17.08 -4.43 -0.95
C GLN A 16 -18.04 -5.63 -1.00
N ALA A 17 -18.12 -6.31 -2.14
CA ALA A 17 -18.91 -7.54 -2.30
C ALA A 17 -18.25 -8.78 -1.67
N GLY A 18 -17.00 -8.67 -1.19
CA GLY A 18 -16.22 -9.80 -0.69
C GLY A 18 -15.65 -10.71 -1.80
N ASP A 19 -15.73 -10.28 -3.06
CA ASP A 19 -15.06 -10.97 -4.17
C ASP A 19 -13.59 -10.57 -4.20
N TRP A 20 -12.81 -11.24 -3.36
CA TRP A 20 -11.40 -10.93 -3.18
C TRP A 20 -10.56 -11.20 -4.43
N GLN A 21 -10.95 -12.18 -5.24
CA GLN A 21 -10.19 -12.57 -6.43
C GLN A 21 -10.36 -11.54 -7.54
N ASP A 22 -11.60 -11.09 -7.80
CA ASP A 22 -11.85 -10.03 -8.79
C ASP A 22 -11.25 -8.70 -8.33
N ALA A 23 -11.40 -8.35 -7.04
CA ALA A 23 -10.78 -7.15 -6.48
C ALA A 23 -9.26 -7.15 -6.67
N GLU A 24 -8.59 -8.26 -6.35
CA GLU A 24 -7.14 -8.41 -6.52
C GLU A 24 -6.73 -8.23 -7.98
N HIS A 25 -7.42 -8.91 -8.91
CA HIS A 25 -7.15 -8.79 -10.33
C HIS A 25 -7.25 -7.34 -10.81
N GLN A 26 -8.36 -6.68 -10.51
CA GLN A 26 -8.62 -5.31 -10.95
C GLN A 26 -7.62 -4.31 -10.35
N TYR A 27 -7.27 -4.44 -9.06
CA TYR A 27 -6.25 -3.58 -8.46
C TYR A 27 -4.86 -3.80 -9.08
N LEU A 28 -4.45 -5.04 -9.33
CA LEU A 28 -3.14 -5.32 -9.95
C LEU A 28 -3.06 -4.75 -11.38
N VAL A 29 -4.15 -4.86 -12.15
CA VAL A 29 -4.24 -4.26 -13.49
C VAL A 29 -4.19 -2.73 -13.39
N ALA A 30 -4.90 -2.12 -12.42
CA ALA A 30 -4.85 -0.69 -12.19
C ALA A 30 -3.41 -0.22 -11.86
N VAL A 31 -2.73 -0.90 -10.93
CA VAL A 31 -1.33 -0.62 -10.56
C VAL A 31 -0.42 -0.70 -11.78
N ALA A 32 -0.54 -1.74 -12.62
CA ALA A 32 0.27 -1.87 -13.82
C ALA A 32 0.08 -0.69 -14.79
N ARG A 33 -1.17 -0.23 -14.98
CA ARG A 33 -1.48 0.94 -15.81
C ARG A 33 -0.93 2.23 -15.21
N ILE A 34 -1.09 2.43 -13.91
CA ILE A 34 -0.59 3.62 -13.23
C ILE A 34 0.94 3.64 -13.24
N ASN A 35 1.61 2.50 -13.01
CA ASN A 35 3.08 2.39 -13.11
C ASN A 35 3.59 2.78 -14.49
N HIS A 36 2.87 2.40 -15.56
CA HIS A 36 3.22 2.83 -16.90
C HIS A 36 3.12 4.35 -17.08
N LEU A 37 2.08 4.98 -16.50
CA LEU A 37 1.90 6.43 -16.52
C LEU A 37 2.87 7.17 -15.59
N TYR A 38 3.27 6.57 -14.48
CA TYR A 38 4.02 7.23 -13.41
C TYR A 38 5.53 6.98 -13.49
N SER A 39 6.00 6.16 -14.43
CA SER A 39 7.41 5.81 -14.64
C SER A 39 8.33 7.04 -14.53
N HIS A 40 9.15 7.02 -13.47
CA HIS A 40 9.95 8.10 -12.93
C HIS A 40 10.96 8.74 -13.89
N LEU A 41 11.23 8.10 -15.04
CA LEU A 41 12.31 8.48 -15.95
C LEU A 41 11.81 9.06 -17.28
N TYR A 42 10.53 8.88 -17.64
CA TYR A 42 10.10 9.11 -19.04
C TYR A 42 8.70 9.72 -19.20
N SER A 43 7.96 9.96 -18.12
CA SER A 43 6.57 10.39 -18.20
C SER A 43 6.39 11.88 -17.94
N GLN A 44 5.64 12.55 -18.82
CA GLN A 44 5.08 13.90 -18.59
C GLN A 44 4.19 13.98 -17.33
N TYR A 45 3.78 12.84 -16.79
CA TYR A 45 2.93 12.71 -15.61
C TYR A 45 3.69 12.38 -14.32
N ALA A 46 5.04 12.34 -14.33
CA ALA A 46 5.82 12.05 -13.12
C ALA A 46 5.57 13.06 -11.99
N ASN A 47 5.18 14.30 -12.32
CA ASN A 47 4.81 15.36 -11.39
C ASN A 47 3.28 15.55 -11.27
N ASP A 48 2.49 14.60 -11.75
CA ASP A 48 1.04 14.61 -11.58
C ASP A 48 0.67 14.01 -10.22
N GLU A 49 0.27 14.88 -9.30
CA GLU A 49 -0.17 14.50 -7.94
C GLU A 49 -1.32 13.49 -7.98
N GLN A 50 -2.27 13.64 -8.91
CA GLN A 50 -3.42 12.74 -8.97
C GLN A 50 -3.00 11.31 -9.34
N ILE A 51 -2.05 11.17 -10.27
CA ILE A 51 -1.51 9.87 -10.66
C ILE A 51 -0.70 9.25 -9.52
N MET A 52 0.13 10.05 -8.83
CA MET A 52 0.86 9.59 -7.65
C MET A 52 -0.08 9.13 -6.53
N MET A 53 -1.14 9.87 -6.25
CA MET A 53 -2.09 9.52 -5.20
C MET A 53 -2.94 8.30 -5.57
N ALA A 54 -3.31 8.16 -6.84
CA ALA A 54 -3.97 6.95 -7.35
C ALA A 54 -3.07 5.71 -7.23
N TRP A 55 -1.78 5.87 -7.52
CA TRP A 55 -0.77 4.84 -7.35
C TRP A 55 -0.68 4.39 -5.89
N LEU A 56 -0.48 5.34 -4.98
CA LEU A 56 -0.41 5.10 -3.54
C LEU A 56 -1.66 4.38 -3.02
N ALA A 57 -2.85 4.89 -3.36
CA ALA A 57 -4.12 4.32 -2.93
C ALA A 57 -4.30 2.88 -3.44
N SER A 58 -3.88 2.58 -4.67
CA SER A 58 -3.97 1.22 -5.22
C SER A 58 -3.11 0.22 -4.44
N TYR A 59 -1.91 0.63 -4.03
CA TYR A 59 -1.04 -0.19 -3.17
C TYR A 59 -1.62 -0.38 -1.76
N HIS A 60 -2.16 0.67 -1.14
CA HIS A 60 -2.81 0.55 0.17
C HIS A 60 -4.07 -0.33 0.10
N ASN A 61 -4.85 -0.26 -0.97
CA ASN A 61 -6.01 -1.12 -1.16
C ASN A 61 -5.61 -2.60 -1.34
N LEU A 62 -4.54 -2.89 -2.08
CA LEU A 62 -3.97 -4.24 -2.17
C LEU A 62 -3.47 -4.72 -0.80
N SER A 63 -2.84 -3.84 -0.03
CA SER A 63 -2.41 -4.15 1.32
C SER A 63 -3.58 -4.57 2.21
N GLU A 64 -4.65 -3.79 2.24
CA GLU A 64 -5.87 -4.10 2.99
C GLU A 64 -6.50 -5.42 2.52
N LEU A 65 -6.58 -5.64 1.20
CA LEU A 65 -7.08 -6.89 0.62
C LEU A 65 -6.29 -8.10 1.09
N TYR A 66 -4.96 -8.04 1.07
CA TYR A 66 -4.13 -9.13 1.56
C TYR A 66 -4.22 -9.30 3.07
N GLY A 67 -4.37 -8.20 3.82
CA GLY A 67 -4.62 -8.22 5.25
C GLY A 67 -5.90 -9.00 5.61
N ARG A 68 -6.99 -8.76 4.89
CA ARG A 68 -8.26 -9.50 5.06
C ARG A 68 -8.15 -10.98 4.73
N GLN A 69 -7.23 -11.35 3.84
CA GLN A 69 -6.95 -12.74 3.49
C GLN A 69 -5.94 -13.42 4.44
N GLY A 70 -5.45 -12.72 5.47
CA GLY A 70 -4.42 -13.24 6.38
C GLY A 70 -3.03 -13.37 5.76
N LYS A 71 -2.78 -12.76 4.60
CA LYS A 71 -1.53 -12.82 3.85
C LYS A 71 -0.60 -11.67 4.29
N ALA A 72 -0.06 -11.76 5.50
CA ALA A 72 0.71 -10.69 6.15
C ALA A 72 1.93 -10.22 5.32
N ASP A 73 2.67 -11.14 4.69
CA ASP A 73 3.84 -10.78 3.87
C ASP A 73 3.44 -9.96 2.63
N ALA A 74 2.34 -10.35 1.97
CA ALA A 74 1.81 -9.62 0.82
C ALA A 74 1.24 -8.26 1.24
N GLN A 75 0.56 -8.20 2.39
CA GLN A 75 0.10 -6.95 2.98
C GLN A 75 1.27 -5.98 3.22
N LEU A 76 2.34 -6.44 3.88
CA LEU A 76 3.53 -5.64 4.16
C LEU A 76 4.24 -5.19 2.89
N THR A 77 4.40 -6.10 1.93
CA THR A 77 5.03 -5.80 0.62
C THR A 77 4.35 -4.60 -0.04
N HIS A 78 3.02 -4.57 -0.06
CA HIS A 78 2.26 -3.49 -0.69
C HIS A 78 2.28 -2.18 0.10
N ILE A 79 2.60 -2.19 1.40
CA ILE A 79 2.88 -0.97 2.19
C ILE A 79 4.29 -0.44 1.88
N MET A 80 5.27 -1.35 1.78
CA MET A 80 6.68 -0.96 1.68
C MET A 80 7.06 -0.40 0.31
N VAL A 81 6.39 -0.83 -0.77
CA VAL A 81 6.63 -0.29 -2.13
C VAL A 81 6.44 1.24 -2.18
N PRO A 82 5.27 1.81 -1.81
CA PRO A 82 5.08 3.26 -1.78
C PRO A 82 5.98 3.98 -0.79
N TYR A 83 6.18 3.41 0.40
CA TYR A 83 7.08 3.99 1.39
C TYR A 83 8.49 4.20 0.84
N HIS A 84 9.10 3.17 0.25
CA HIS A 84 10.47 3.25 -0.26
C HIS A 84 10.58 4.19 -1.46
N GLN A 85 9.65 4.11 -2.41
CA GLN A 85 9.71 4.96 -3.60
C GLN A 85 9.52 6.44 -3.26
N LEU A 86 8.53 6.78 -2.43
CA LEU A 86 8.29 8.16 -2.02
C LEU A 86 9.42 8.71 -1.15
N ARG A 87 9.98 7.90 -0.24
CA ARG A 87 11.17 8.29 0.55
C ARG A 87 12.36 8.61 -0.36
N ASN A 88 12.65 7.73 -1.31
CA ASN A 88 13.77 7.93 -2.23
C ASN A 88 13.55 9.16 -3.12
N ARG A 89 12.32 9.35 -3.61
CA ARG A 89 11.95 10.53 -4.39
C ARG A 89 12.12 11.81 -3.59
N LEU A 90 11.64 11.85 -2.34
CA LEU A 90 11.72 13.02 -1.47
C LEU A 90 13.17 13.47 -1.22
N ILE A 91 14.12 12.53 -1.11
CA ILE A 91 15.55 12.83 -0.93
C ILE A 91 16.12 13.60 -2.13
N THR A 92 15.65 13.30 -3.34
CA THR A 92 16.16 13.90 -4.59
C THR A 92 15.32 15.07 -5.10
N GLN A 93 14.13 15.25 -4.55
CA GLN A 93 13.15 16.24 -4.99
C GLN A 93 13.45 17.61 -4.35
N ALA A 94 13.55 18.66 -5.16
CA ALA A 94 13.68 20.02 -4.63
C ALA A 94 12.40 20.45 -3.89
N ASP A 95 12.55 21.13 -2.76
CA ASP A 95 11.45 21.54 -1.87
C ASP A 95 10.55 22.63 -2.44
N ASN A 96 11.02 23.35 -3.46
CA ASN A 96 10.27 24.35 -4.20
C ASN A 96 9.43 23.79 -5.36
N GLU A 97 9.52 22.49 -5.66
CA GLU A 97 8.73 21.89 -6.73
C GLU A 97 7.29 21.59 -6.26
N PRO A 98 6.26 21.84 -7.10
CA PRO A 98 4.86 21.66 -6.72
C PRO A 98 4.50 20.26 -6.18
N ILE A 99 5.19 19.23 -6.67
CA ILE A 99 4.94 17.84 -6.27
C ILE A 99 5.51 17.49 -4.88
N TYR A 100 6.42 18.31 -4.33
CA TYR A 100 7.13 18.02 -3.08
C TYR A 100 6.18 17.78 -1.91
N ALA A 101 5.20 18.68 -1.73
CA ALA A 101 4.20 18.57 -0.66
C ALA A 101 3.37 17.28 -0.79
N ALA A 102 3.04 16.89 -2.03
CA ALA A 102 2.30 15.68 -2.30
C ALA A 102 3.13 14.43 -1.93
N ILE A 103 4.43 14.39 -2.27
CA ILE A 103 5.32 13.27 -1.93
C ILE A 103 5.45 13.13 -0.43
N LEU A 104 5.63 14.25 0.27
CA LEU A 104 5.70 14.27 1.73
C LEU A 104 4.39 13.75 2.35
N HIS A 105 3.25 14.19 1.84
CA HIS A 105 1.94 13.71 2.29
C HIS A 105 1.76 12.21 2.04
N GLY A 106 2.09 11.72 0.85
CA GLY A 106 2.03 10.30 0.52
C GLY A 106 2.92 9.45 1.42
N LEU A 107 4.13 9.94 1.74
CA LEU A 107 5.03 9.26 2.67
C LEU A 107 4.44 9.20 4.10
N GLN A 108 3.81 10.27 4.58
CA GLN A 108 3.11 10.28 5.87
C GLN A 108 1.99 9.22 5.92
N LEU A 109 1.23 9.07 4.83
CA LEU A 109 0.20 8.04 4.72
C LEU A 109 0.82 6.63 4.76
N SER A 110 1.90 6.37 4.03
CA SER A 110 2.57 5.06 4.10
C SER A 110 3.16 4.76 5.49
N CYS A 111 3.71 5.77 6.18
CA CYS A 111 4.17 5.61 7.55
C CYS A 111 3.03 5.23 8.50
N LYS A 112 1.84 5.82 8.32
CA LYS A 112 0.65 5.48 9.10
C LYS A 112 0.22 4.03 8.86
N GLU A 113 0.16 3.58 7.61
CA GLU A 113 -0.19 2.20 7.28
C GLU A 113 0.82 1.20 7.88
N LEU A 114 2.12 1.49 7.78
CA LEU A 114 3.16 0.65 8.38
C LEU A 114 3.03 0.58 9.90
N TYR A 115 2.74 1.69 10.57
CA TYR A 115 2.48 1.72 12.00
C TYR A 115 1.28 0.85 12.38
N LEU A 116 0.17 0.96 11.64
CA LEU A 116 -1.04 0.16 11.88
C LEU A 116 -0.77 -1.33 11.68
N PHE A 117 -0.03 -1.70 10.63
CA PHE A 117 0.40 -3.07 10.39
C PHE A 117 1.22 -3.62 11.57
N GLN A 118 2.27 -2.90 11.99
CA GLN A 118 3.14 -3.32 13.10
C GLN A 118 2.36 -3.44 14.41
N LYS A 119 1.45 -2.50 14.69
CA LYS A 119 0.58 -2.54 15.86
C LYS A 119 -0.30 -3.80 15.86
N GLY A 120 -0.88 -4.16 14.71
CA GLY A 120 -1.67 -5.37 14.55
C GLY A 120 -0.87 -6.65 14.80
N GLN A 121 0.34 -6.75 14.25
CA GLN A 121 1.24 -7.89 14.48
C GLN A 121 1.58 -8.07 15.97
N LEU A 122 1.92 -6.98 16.67
CA LEU A 122 2.25 -7.03 18.09
C LEU A 122 1.07 -7.43 18.98
N GLN A 123 -0.16 -7.07 18.59
CA GLN A 123 -1.37 -7.48 19.32
C GLN A 123 -1.68 -8.96 19.09
N GLY A 124 -1.51 -9.47 17.87
CA GLY A 124 -1.67 -10.90 17.55
C GLY A 124 -0.62 -11.80 18.23
N SER A 125 0.62 -11.32 18.35
CA SER A 125 1.72 -12.09 18.96
C SER A 125 1.62 -12.25 20.49
N LYS A 126 0.78 -11.47 21.17
CA LYS A 126 0.59 -11.56 22.64
C LYS A 126 -0.25 -12.78 23.10
N CYS A 127 -0.61 -13.69 22.20
CA CYS A 127 -1.18 -15.00 22.52
C CYS A 127 -0.14 -16.12 22.74
N VAL A 128 1.14 -15.80 22.98
CA VAL A 128 2.05 -16.78 23.59
C VAL A 128 1.74 -16.82 25.09
N ASP A 129 1.01 -17.86 25.48
CA ASP A 129 0.57 -18.11 26.85
C ASP A 129 1.78 -18.15 27.80
N MET A 130 1.96 -17.10 28.59
CA MET A 130 3.01 -17.02 29.62
C MET A 130 2.82 -18.07 30.73
N ASN A 131 1.68 -18.77 30.77
CA ASN A 131 1.48 -19.91 31.66
C ASN A 131 2.11 -21.23 31.15
N ALA A 132 2.56 -21.30 29.90
CA ALA A 132 3.24 -22.48 29.34
C ALA A 132 4.72 -22.62 29.78
N LEU A 133 5.23 -21.69 30.59
CA LEU A 133 6.61 -21.66 31.09
C LEU A 133 6.71 -21.94 32.61
N ALA A 134 5.66 -22.45 33.25
CA ALA A 134 5.79 -22.93 34.62
C ALA A 134 6.81 -24.09 34.66
N PRO A 135 7.89 -24.00 35.44
CA PRO A 135 8.89 -25.06 35.50
C PRO A 135 8.26 -26.31 36.13
N VAL A 136 8.43 -27.45 35.49
CA VAL A 136 8.25 -28.76 36.13
C VAL A 136 9.32 -28.87 37.20
N ILE A 137 8.98 -28.51 38.44
CA ILE A 137 9.82 -28.76 39.61
C ILE A 137 9.61 -30.24 39.96
N HIS A 138 10.63 -31.05 39.66
CA HIS A 138 10.78 -32.42 40.16
C HIS A 138 11.34 -32.42 41.58
#